data_AF-A0A1Q3EDQ9-F1
#
_entry.id   AF-A0A1Q3EDQ9-F1
#
_cell.length_a   1.000
_cell.length_b   1.000
_cell.length_c   1.000
_cell.angle_alpha   90.00
_cell.angle_beta   90.00
_cell.angle_gamma   90.00
#
_symmetry.space_group_name_H-M   'P 1'
#
loop_
_entity.id
_entity.type
_entity.pdbx_description
1 polymer ?
#
loop_
_entity_poly.entity_id
_entity_poly.type
_entity_poly.pdbx_seq_one_letter_code
_entity_poly.pdbx_strand_id
1 'polypeptide(L)'
;MTMKSLLDNLSDDKASDGDGAAAEKYYLQSQNGNVYSSRFFNGQDDSSEFETLRQDIPSDVKWCTEALDKSPEAVNVWIGDGGSISSIHSDPYENIYTVVRGQKHFTLLPPTDGWCLDERFYPHATYVRNAGDLVLQPSPEISPPSCIQRG
;
A
#
# COMPACT_ATOMS: atom_id res chain seq x y z
N MET A 1 8.79 -9.51 -9.37
CA MET A 1 8.01 -9.15 -10.58
C MET A 1 8.68 -7.91 -11.20
N THR A 2 8.66 -7.75 -12.53
CA THR A 2 9.16 -6.51 -13.17
C THR A 2 8.04 -5.48 -13.32
N MET A 3 8.36 -4.19 -13.41
CA MET A 3 7.37 -3.13 -13.66
C MET A 3 6.55 -3.40 -14.93
N LYS A 4 7.19 -3.84 -16.02
CA LYS A 4 6.50 -4.24 -17.25
C LYS A 4 5.46 -5.32 -16.97
N SER A 5 5.85 -6.39 -16.28
CA SER A 5 4.93 -7.49 -15.95
C SER A 5 3.78 -7.01 -15.05
N LEU A 6 4.02 -6.08 -14.12
CA LEU A 6 2.96 -5.48 -13.31
C LEU A 6 1.95 -4.75 -14.22
N LEU A 7 2.44 -3.86 -15.07
CA LEU A 7 1.59 -3.05 -15.96
C LEU A 7 0.82 -3.92 -16.96
N ASP A 8 1.45 -4.95 -17.52
CA ASP A 8 0.79 -5.89 -18.42
C ASP A 8 -0.41 -6.58 -17.73
N ASN A 9 -0.28 -6.94 -16.44
CA ASN A 9 -1.38 -7.56 -15.67
C ASN A 9 -2.44 -6.56 -15.15
N LEU A 10 -2.13 -5.27 -15.10
CA LEU A 10 -3.09 -4.21 -14.73
C LEU A 10 -3.89 -3.69 -15.94
N SER A 11 -3.38 -3.89 -17.15
CA SER A 11 -3.96 -3.36 -18.39
C SER A 11 -5.06 -4.27 -18.98
N ASP A 12 -5.21 -5.47 -18.44
CA ASP A 12 -6.20 -6.44 -18.89
C ASP A 12 -7.56 -6.16 -18.22
N ASP A 13 -8.45 -5.45 -18.95
CA ASP A 13 -9.91 -5.45 -18.73
C ASP A 13 -10.46 -6.86 -19.03
N LYS A 14 -9.97 -7.91 -18.35
CA LYS A 14 -10.66 -9.20 -18.34
C LYS A 14 -11.88 -9.05 -17.46
N ALA A 15 -12.94 -8.52 -18.06
CA ALA A 15 -14.30 -8.82 -17.68
C ALA A 15 -14.36 -10.33 -17.42
N SER A 16 -14.70 -10.68 -16.19
CA SER A 16 -14.83 -12.04 -15.70
C SER A 16 -16.03 -12.71 -16.37
N ASP A 17 -15.92 -13.03 -17.65
CA ASP A 17 -16.79 -13.95 -18.34
C ASP A 17 -16.15 -15.35 -18.25
N GLY A 18 -16.48 -16.08 -17.20
CA GLY A 18 -16.24 -17.52 -17.12
C GLY A 18 -15.55 -18.01 -15.84
N ASP A 19 -16.34 -18.75 -15.05
CA ASP A 19 -15.98 -19.83 -14.13
C ASP A 19 -15.07 -19.52 -12.93
N GLY A 20 -15.71 -19.21 -11.78
CA GLY A 20 -15.41 -19.76 -10.45
C GLY A 20 -14.09 -19.45 -9.73
N ALA A 21 -13.01 -19.08 -10.42
CA ALA A 21 -11.72 -18.76 -9.82
C ALA A 21 -11.51 -17.24 -9.81
N ALA A 22 -11.44 -16.64 -8.61
CA ALA A 22 -11.12 -15.23 -8.48
C ALA A 22 -9.75 -14.95 -9.12
N ALA A 23 -9.73 -14.13 -10.17
CA ALA A 23 -8.48 -13.74 -10.84
C ALA A 23 -7.53 -13.06 -9.85
N GLU A 24 -6.25 -13.43 -9.90
CA GLU A 24 -5.20 -12.83 -9.07
C GLU A 24 -5.16 -11.31 -9.28
N LYS A 25 -5.07 -10.55 -8.18
CA LYS A 25 -5.01 -9.09 -8.20
C LYS A 25 -3.61 -8.62 -7.89
N TYR A 26 -3.16 -7.61 -8.63
CA TYR A 26 -1.83 -7.02 -8.49
C TYR A 26 -1.95 -5.60 -7.95
N TYR A 27 -1.10 -5.28 -6.97
CA TYR A 27 -1.06 -3.96 -6.37
C TYR A 27 0.35 -3.65 -5.87
N LEU A 28 0.97 -2.60 -6.42
CA LEU A 28 2.21 -2.04 -5.90
C LEU A 28 1.86 -1.15 -4.72
N GLN A 29 2.13 -1.65 -3.52
CA GLN A 29 1.66 -1.05 -2.27
C GLN A 29 2.72 -0.94 -1.16
N SER A 30 4.00 -1.10 -1.49
CA SER A 30 5.06 -0.95 -0.49
C SER A 30 5.04 0.47 0.08
N GLN A 31 5.10 0.57 1.42
CA GLN A 31 5.01 1.84 2.15
C GLN A 31 6.33 2.22 2.85
N ASN A 32 7.45 1.63 2.42
CA ASN A 32 8.76 1.73 3.06
C ASN A 32 9.61 2.93 2.58
N GLY A 33 8.99 3.95 1.98
CA GLY A 33 9.70 5.04 1.29
C GLY A 33 10.22 4.60 -0.07
N ASN A 34 9.40 3.89 -0.85
CA ASN A 34 9.85 3.25 -2.09
C ASN A 34 10.33 4.26 -3.15
N VAL A 35 10.01 5.56 -3.03
CA VAL A 35 10.58 6.66 -3.84
C VAL A 35 11.64 7.44 -3.07
N TYR A 36 11.29 7.96 -1.89
CA TYR A 36 12.23 8.62 -0.96
C TYR A 36 12.01 8.07 0.44
N SER A 37 13.08 7.65 1.11
CA SER A 37 13.00 7.26 2.52
C SER A 37 13.49 8.38 3.44
N SER A 38 13.27 8.21 4.74
CA SER A 38 13.85 9.09 5.77
C SER A 38 15.36 9.28 5.65
N ARG A 39 16.09 8.33 5.03
CA ARG A 39 17.54 8.43 4.79
C ARG A 39 17.88 9.60 3.87
N PHE A 40 17.07 9.85 2.84
CA PHE A 40 17.25 10.97 1.92
C PHE A 40 17.25 12.31 2.65
N PHE A 41 16.24 12.53 3.50
CA PHE A 41 16.09 13.79 4.25
C PHE A 41 17.17 13.97 5.32
N ASN A 42 17.76 12.87 5.79
CA ASN A 42 18.88 12.89 6.73
C ASN A 42 20.26 12.98 6.04
N GLY A 43 20.30 13.21 4.72
CA GLY A 43 21.55 13.32 3.96
C GLY A 43 22.35 12.02 3.87
N GLN A 44 21.68 10.87 4.03
CA GLN A 44 22.27 9.54 3.92
C GLN A 44 22.03 8.97 2.53
N ASP A 45 22.81 7.95 2.17
CA ASP A 45 22.58 7.18 0.94
C ASP A 45 21.17 6.55 0.95
N ASP A 46 20.41 6.84 -0.10
CA ASP A 46 19.00 6.46 -0.27
C ASP A 46 18.76 5.92 -1.67
N SER A 47 19.18 4.68 -1.87
CA SER A 47 18.91 3.94 -3.11
C SER A 47 17.43 3.57 -3.19
N SER A 48 16.77 3.95 -4.28
CA SER A 48 15.36 3.66 -4.53
C SER A 48 15.16 2.75 -5.74
N GLU A 49 14.19 1.83 -5.64
CA GLU A 49 13.71 1.01 -6.79
C GLU A 49 13.10 1.89 -7.89
N PHE A 50 12.67 3.10 -7.53
CA PHE A 50 12.02 4.08 -8.41
C PHE A 50 12.86 5.35 -8.58
N GLU A 51 14.19 5.23 -8.53
CA GLU A 51 15.13 6.35 -8.72
C GLU A 51 14.80 7.18 -9.97
N THR A 52 14.46 6.51 -11.08
CA THR A 52 14.14 7.16 -12.34
C THR A 52 12.88 8.03 -12.31
N LEU A 53 11.99 7.82 -11.34
CA LEU A 53 10.75 8.61 -11.15
C LEU A 53 10.95 9.82 -10.25
N ARG A 54 12.09 9.93 -9.54
CA ARG A 54 12.36 11.03 -8.60
C ARG A 54 12.32 12.42 -9.24
N GLN A 55 12.67 12.53 -10.51
CA GLN A 55 12.59 13.82 -11.21
C GLN A 55 11.14 14.31 -11.41
N ASP A 56 10.18 13.38 -11.37
CA ASP A 56 8.76 13.64 -11.63
C ASP A 56 7.92 13.68 -10.34
N ILE A 57 8.50 13.25 -9.21
CA ILE A 57 7.84 13.16 -7.91
C ILE A 57 8.56 14.09 -6.93
N PRO A 58 7.90 15.11 -6.37
CA PRO A 58 8.54 15.96 -5.38
C PRO A 58 8.90 15.15 -4.13
N SER A 59 10.08 15.40 -3.56
CA SER A 59 10.50 14.78 -2.30
C SER A 59 9.65 15.22 -1.10
N ASP A 60 9.03 16.39 -1.17
CA ASP A 60 8.21 16.92 -0.09
C ASP A 60 7.07 17.80 -0.63
N VAL A 61 6.11 18.09 0.25
CA VAL A 61 5.04 19.03 0.00
C VAL A 61 5.30 20.25 0.87
N LYS A 62 5.92 21.29 0.28
CA LYS A 62 6.51 22.42 1.03
C LYS A 62 5.60 23.02 2.10
N TRP A 63 4.35 23.33 1.77
CA TRP A 63 3.43 23.91 2.75
C TRP A 63 3.16 22.98 3.93
N CYS A 64 3.17 21.66 3.73
CA CYS A 64 2.94 20.67 4.77
C CYS A 64 4.18 20.53 5.65
N THR A 65 5.37 20.48 5.03
CA THR A 65 6.64 20.49 5.75
C THR A 65 6.82 21.76 6.59
N GLU A 66 6.44 22.93 6.06
CA GLU A 66 6.44 24.19 6.79
C GLU A 66 5.42 24.19 7.94
N ALA A 67 4.21 23.68 7.72
CA ALA A 67 3.15 23.66 8.73
C ALA A 67 3.42 22.68 9.89
N LEU A 68 4.03 21.52 9.59
CA LEU A 68 4.36 20.48 10.56
C LEU A 68 5.75 20.64 11.19
N ASP A 69 6.57 21.57 10.68
CA ASP A 69 7.99 21.73 11.03
C ASP A 69 8.76 20.39 10.97
N LYS A 70 8.43 19.57 9.94
CA LYS A 70 8.94 18.20 9.82
C LYS A 70 9.02 17.76 8.35
N SER A 71 10.14 17.14 7.98
CA SER A 71 10.28 16.47 6.67
C SER A 71 9.50 15.16 6.62
N PRO A 72 9.08 14.69 5.43
CA PRO A 72 8.44 13.37 5.30
C PRO A 72 9.31 12.24 5.84
N GLU A 73 8.70 11.24 6.46
CA GLU A 73 9.40 10.01 6.86
C GLU A 73 9.50 9.01 5.70
N ALA A 74 8.59 9.12 4.73
CA ALA A 74 8.54 8.32 3.52
C ALA A 74 7.76 9.05 2.42
N VAL A 75 8.20 8.87 1.18
CA VAL A 75 7.44 9.17 -0.04
C VAL A 75 7.28 7.88 -0.80
N ASN A 76 6.03 7.51 -1.06
CA ASN A 76 5.70 6.25 -1.73
C ASN A 76 4.97 6.52 -3.05
N VAL A 77 5.14 5.61 -4.00
CA VAL A 77 4.29 5.46 -5.18
C VAL A 77 3.44 4.21 -5.05
N TRP A 78 2.19 4.31 -5.48
CA TRP A 78 1.22 3.22 -5.51
C TRP A 78 0.69 3.03 -6.93
N ILE A 79 0.58 1.78 -7.38
CA ILE A 79 0.06 1.43 -8.71
C ILE A 79 -0.83 0.20 -8.59
N GLY A 80 -2.11 0.34 -8.96
CA GLY A 80 -3.10 -0.73 -8.90
C GLY A 80 -4.30 -0.45 -9.81
N ASP A 81 -5.25 -1.38 -9.82
CA ASP A 81 -6.51 -1.32 -10.56
C ASP A 81 -7.73 -1.14 -9.63
N GLY A 82 -8.94 -1.25 -10.18
CA GLY A 82 -10.18 -1.22 -9.40
C GLY A 82 -10.34 -2.37 -8.39
N GLY A 83 -9.55 -3.45 -8.51
CA GLY A 83 -9.50 -4.55 -7.54
C GLY A 83 -8.52 -4.32 -6.38
N SER A 84 -7.74 -3.25 -6.42
CA SER A 84 -6.73 -2.91 -5.41
C SER A 84 -7.36 -2.21 -4.19
N ILE A 85 -8.00 -3.02 -3.33
CA ILE A 85 -8.70 -2.57 -2.13
C ILE A 85 -7.78 -2.69 -0.91
N SER A 86 -7.68 -1.59 -0.15
CA SER A 86 -7.05 -1.59 1.18
C SER A 86 -8.17 -1.63 2.22
N SER A 87 -8.09 -2.58 3.16
CA SER A 87 -9.05 -2.68 4.28
C SER A 87 -9.01 -1.44 5.17
N ILE A 88 -10.03 -1.24 6.00
CA ILE A 88 -10.01 -0.18 7.03
C ILE A 88 -8.79 -0.40 7.94
N HIS A 89 -8.06 0.69 8.18
CA HIS A 89 -6.91 0.76 9.08
C HIS A 89 -6.68 2.22 9.49
N SER A 90 -5.76 2.42 10.42
CA SER A 90 -5.23 3.73 10.79
C SER A 90 -3.71 3.68 10.83
N ASP A 91 -3.07 4.74 10.38
CA ASP A 91 -1.62 4.91 10.43
C ASP A 91 -1.23 5.99 11.43
N PRO A 92 -0.09 5.86 12.14
CA PRO A 92 0.42 6.90 13.03
C PRO A 92 1.16 8.01 12.27
N TYR A 93 0.66 8.40 11.08
CA TYR A 93 1.30 9.36 10.18
C TYR A 93 0.32 10.41 9.66
N GLU A 94 0.81 11.64 9.50
CA GLU A 94 0.13 12.67 8.71
C GLU A 94 0.33 12.35 7.22
N ASN A 95 -0.73 11.88 6.55
CA ASN A 95 -0.64 11.38 5.17
C ASN A 95 -1.15 12.42 4.16
N ILE A 96 -0.30 12.76 3.17
CA ILE A 96 -0.69 13.58 2.02
C ILE A 96 -0.82 12.67 0.79
N TYR A 97 -2.06 12.37 0.41
CA TYR A 97 -2.35 11.47 -0.72
C TYR A 97 -2.58 12.25 -2.02
N THR A 98 -1.78 11.98 -3.05
CA THR A 98 -1.89 12.62 -4.36
C THR A 98 -2.22 11.59 -5.44
N VAL A 99 -3.35 11.77 -6.15
CA VAL A 99 -3.73 10.93 -7.28
C VAL A 99 -3.18 11.53 -8.58
N VAL A 100 -2.18 10.88 -9.17
CA VAL A 100 -1.58 11.32 -10.45
C VAL A 100 -2.45 10.91 -11.65
N ARG A 101 -3.02 9.70 -11.63
CA ARG A 101 -3.89 9.17 -12.69
C ARG A 101 -4.95 8.24 -12.11
N GLY A 102 -6.17 8.32 -12.66
CA GLY A 102 -7.30 7.50 -12.22
C GLY A 102 -8.03 8.12 -11.03
N GLN A 103 -8.57 7.28 -10.15
CA GLN A 103 -9.34 7.69 -8.97
C GLN A 103 -9.02 6.77 -7.79
N LYS A 104 -8.97 7.35 -6.59
CA LYS A 104 -8.93 6.61 -5.33
C LYS A 104 -10.12 7.04 -4.49
N HIS A 105 -10.91 6.07 -4.06
CA HIS A 105 -12.09 6.29 -3.22
C HIS A 105 -11.71 6.01 -1.77
N PHE A 106 -11.92 6.99 -0.89
CA PHE A 106 -11.65 6.88 0.54
C PHE A 106 -12.96 6.88 1.32
N THR A 107 -13.11 5.93 2.23
CA THR A 107 -14.09 6.01 3.32
C THR A 107 -13.29 6.36 4.57
N LEU A 108 -13.55 7.54 5.13
CA LEU A 108 -12.83 8.04 6.31
C LEU A 108 -13.75 7.99 7.52
N LEU A 109 -13.19 7.51 8.63
CA LEU A 109 -13.84 7.50 9.94
C LEU A 109 -12.95 8.28 10.92
N PRO A 110 -13.53 9.11 11.80
CA PRO A 110 -12.74 9.82 12.79
C PRO A 110 -12.18 8.82 13.82
N PRO A 111 -11.04 9.12 14.48
CA PRO A 111 -10.48 8.25 15.52
C PRO A 111 -11.45 7.96 16.68
N THR A 112 -12.43 8.85 16.92
CA THR A 112 -13.47 8.68 17.93
C THR A 112 -14.43 7.54 17.64
N ASP A 113 -14.45 7.01 16.41
CA ASP A 113 -15.38 5.96 15.98
C ASP A 113 -14.74 4.57 16.01
N GLY A 114 -13.52 4.43 16.53
CA GLY A 114 -12.83 3.13 16.63
C GLY A 114 -13.63 2.06 17.39
N TRP A 115 -14.44 2.46 18.38
CA TRP A 115 -15.32 1.56 19.12
C TRP A 115 -16.44 0.93 18.26
N CYS A 116 -16.77 1.53 17.12
CA CYS A 116 -17.76 1.01 16.17
C CYS A 116 -17.20 -0.08 15.24
N LEU A 117 -15.88 -0.29 15.21
CA LEU A 117 -15.20 -1.09 14.18
C LEU A 117 -15.05 -2.58 14.50
N ASP A 118 -15.53 -3.01 15.68
CA ASP A 118 -15.44 -4.41 16.16
C ASP A 118 -14.05 -5.02 15.90
N GLU A 119 -13.01 -4.30 16.34
CA GLU A 119 -11.61 -4.70 16.18
C GLU A 119 -11.34 -6.04 16.86
N ARG A 120 -10.65 -6.95 16.14
CA ARG A 120 -10.30 -8.27 16.67
C ARG A 120 -8.86 -8.64 16.31
N PHE A 121 -8.27 -9.43 17.19
CA PHE A 121 -6.99 -10.08 16.93
C PHE A 121 -7.18 -11.33 16.09
N TYR A 122 -6.44 -11.43 15.00
CA TYR A 122 -6.41 -12.60 14.13
C TYR A 122 -4.99 -13.18 14.04
N PRO A 123 -4.84 -14.51 13.92
CA PRO A 123 -3.54 -15.13 13.63
C PRO A 123 -2.96 -14.58 12.33
N HIS A 124 -1.67 -14.27 12.34
CA HIS A 124 -0.99 -13.75 11.17
C HIS A 124 -0.78 -14.86 10.12
N ALA A 125 -1.00 -14.55 8.85
CA ALA A 125 -0.79 -15.45 7.73
C ALA A 125 -0.42 -14.67 6.46
N THR A 126 0.24 -15.35 5.52
CA THR A 126 0.70 -14.77 4.25
C THR A 126 0.28 -15.67 3.10
N TYR A 127 -0.11 -15.08 1.97
CA TYR A 127 -0.33 -15.86 0.75
C TYR A 127 1.01 -16.35 0.18
N VAL A 128 1.07 -17.63 -0.17
CA VAL A 128 2.20 -18.26 -0.87
C VAL A 128 1.72 -18.94 -2.13
N ARG A 129 2.59 -19.02 -3.13
CA ARG A 129 2.27 -19.71 -4.38
C ARG A 129 2.57 -21.20 -4.25
N ASN A 130 1.54 -22.04 -4.45
CA ASN A 130 1.65 -23.50 -4.46
C ASN A 130 1.03 -24.04 -5.76
N ALA A 131 1.85 -24.70 -6.59
CA ALA A 131 1.45 -25.29 -7.87
C ALA A 131 0.69 -24.34 -8.84
N GLY A 132 0.88 -23.03 -8.70
CA GLY A 132 0.21 -22.00 -9.51
C GLY A 132 -0.82 -21.19 -8.72
N ASP A 133 -1.39 -21.77 -7.68
CA ASP A 133 -2.45 -21.17 -6.88
C ASP A 133 -1.90 -20.39 -5.67
N LEU A 134 -2.64 -19.35 -5.25
CA LEU A 134 -2.36 -18.65 -4.00
C LEU A 134 -3.06 -19.36 -2.84
N VAL A 135 -2.28 -19.83 -1.87
CA VAL A 135 -2.78 -20.48 -0.66
C VAL A 135 -2.35 -19.70 0.58
N LEU A 136 -3.22 -19.66 1.59
CA LEU A 136 -2.93 -18.99 2.85
C LEU A 136 -1.99 -19.87 3.69
N GLN A 137 -0.82 -19.35 4.05
CA GLN A 137 0.14 -20.00 4.93
C GLN A 137 0.17 -19.27 6.28
N PRO A 138 -0.25 -19.91 7.39
CA PRO A 138 -0.10 -19.37 8.73
C PRO A 138 1.37 -19.07 9.05
N SER A 139 1.61 -17.95 9.73
CA SER A 139 2.94 -17.62 10.24
C SER A 139 3.25 -18.40 11.52
N PRO A 140 4.53 -18.54 11.92
CA PRO A 140 4.91 -19.18 13.17
C PRO A 140 4.21 -18.53 14.37
N GLU A 141 3.86 -19.31 15.40
CA GLU A 141 3.09 -18.85 16.58
C GLU A 141 3.72 -17.67 17.35
N ILE A 142 5.02 -17.43 17.17
CA ILE A 142 5.74 -16.30 17.78
C ILE A 142 5.38 -14.96 17.10
N SER A 143 4.73 -15.01 15.94
CA SER A 143 4.32 -13.80 15.21
C SER A 143 3.16 -13.13 15.95
N PRO A 144 3.23 -11.82 16.23
CA PRO A 144 2.13 -11.13 16.89
C PRO A 144 0.86 -11.20 16.05
N PRO A 145 -0.32 -11.38 16.66
CA PRO A 145 -1.57 -11.34 15.93
C PRO A 145 -1.81 -9.96 15.33
N SER A 146 -2.48 -9.91 14.18
CA SER A 146 -2.90 -8.65 13.57
C SER A 146 -4.22 -8.20 14.17
N CYS A 147 -4.30 -6.94 14.62
CA CYS A 147 -5.59 -6.32 14.90
C CYS A 147 -6.22 -5.89 13.57
N ILE A 148 -7.38 -6.44 13.24
CA ILE A 148 -8.09 -6.15 11.98
C ILE A 148 -9.49 -5.66 12.33
N GLN A 149 -9.89 -4.56 11.69
CA GLN A 149 -11.23 -3.99 11.75
C GLN A 149 -12.16 -4.78 10.82
N ARG A 150 -13.37 -5.12 11.28
CA ARG A 150 -14.35 -5.80 10.42
C ARG A 150 -14.90 -4.80 9.40
N GLY A 151 -14.47 -4.92 8.14
CA GLY A 151 -15.05 -4.22 6.99
C GLY A 151 -16.34 -4.86 6.52
#